data_AF-A0A370GJ37-F1
#
_entry.id   AF-A0A370GJ37-F1
#
_cell.length_a   1.000
_cell.length_b   1.000
_cell.length_c   1.000
_cell.angle_alpha   90.00
_cell.angle_beta   90.00
_cell.angle_gamma   90.00
#
_symmetry.space_group_name_H-M   'P 1'
#
loop_
_entity.id
_entity.type
_entity.pdbx_description
1 polymer ?
#
loop_
_entity_poly.entity_id
_entity_poly.type
_entity_poly.pdbx_seq_one_letter_code
_entity_poly.pdbx_strand_id
1 'polypeptide(L)'
;MNGNKKQTIFTMQIFYLLTFFGVGSLFPLLSVYLSGTEHLDGVQIGTIMSVGPIMMIFFQPLWGIICDITNAPTKVLTGTTVIAGVFALGYIMFHQYILILLVAVCIAIFQSAIIPVSDSISLKYTSKVNYNYGNIRLFGSLGFGIAVFIMGRLSEGFIGPKIIFFSFLISLAASSLLALNFPKEKAAAKIDLKKGIKELFSHKKFVLFLIVTFMIFGPNLANNVYFGLFVKESGGSYSGIGIAFLIAVLSEVPFMRLAGGAIRKWGLP
;
A
#
# COMPACT_ATOMS: atom_id res chain seq x y z
N MET A 1 -30.84 4.04 12.06
CA MET A 1 -29.66 4.82 11.63
C MET A 1 -28.30 4.27 12.09
N ASN A 2 -28.16 3.62 13.26
CA ASN A 2 -26.86 3.14 13.76
C ASN A 2 -26.29 1.87 13.09
N GLY A 3 -27.13 1.00 12.53
CA GLY A 3 -26.68 -0.24 11.88
C GLY A 3 -25.86 0.00 10.62
N ASN A 4 -26.34 0.88 9.73
CA ASN A 4 -25.67 1.19 8.46
C ASN A 4 -24.29 1.85 8.69
N LYS A 5 -24.18 2.74 9.70
CA LYS A 5 -22.91 3.40 10.05
C LYS A 5 -21.85 2.40 10.49
N LYS A 6 -22.19 1.48 11.40
CA LYS A 6 -21.27 0.45 11.89
C LYS A 6 -20.85 -0.50 10.77
N GLN A 7 -21.80 -0.88 9.92
CA GLN A 7 -21.52 -1.75 8.78
C GLN A 7 -20.54 -1.10 7.79
N THR A 8 -20.74 0.16 7.40
CA THR A 8 -19.82 0.86 6.49
C THR A 8 -18.42 1.02 7.07
N ILE A 9 -18.29 1.35 8.36
CA ILE A 9 -16.98 1.45 9.03
C ILE A 9 -16.28 0.09 9.04
N PHE A 10 -17.01 -0.98 9.35
CA PHE A 10 -16.47 -2.33 9.37
C PHE A 10 -16.04 -2.80 7.97
N THR A 11 -16.84 -2.49 6.93
CA THR A 11 -16.47 -2.73 5.53
C THR A 11 -15.17 -2.01 5.16
N MET A 12 -15.02 -0.75 5.56
CA MET A 12 -13.76 -0.01 5.36
C MET A 12 -12.60 -0.68 6.11
N GLN A 13 -12.78 -1.07 7.38
CA GLN A 13 -11.75 -1.75 8.16
C GLN A 13 -11.29 -3.05 7.50
N ILE A 14 -12.21 -3.90 7.02
CA ILE A 14 -11.86 -5.13 6.30
C ILE A 14 -11.21 -4.81 4.96
N PHE A 15 -11.69 -3.79 4.24
CA PHE A 15 -11.05 -3.35 3.00
C PHE A 15 -9.57 -3.00 3.21
N TYR A 16 -9.26 -2.20 4.24
CA TYR A 16 -7.88 -1.86 4.59
C TYR A 16 -7.10 -3.10 5.01
N LEU A 17 -7.68 -3.97 5.84
CA LEU A 17 -7.04 -5.21 6.24
C LEU A 17 -6.65 -6.05 5.04
N LEU A 18 -7.56 -6.31 4.10
CA LEU A 18 -7.29 -7.14 2.91
C LEU A 18 -6.34 -6.46 1.93
N THR A 19 -6.50 -5.16 1.70
CA THR A 19 -5.63 -4.40 0.81
C THR A 19 -4.18 -4.44 1.30
N PHE A 20 -3.96 -4.10 2.56
CA PHE A 20 -2.63 -4.13 3.17
C PHE A 20 -2.12 -5.54 3.38
N PHE A 21 -3.01 -6.53 3.55
CA PHE A 21 -2.62 -7.94 3.54
C PHE A 21 -2.03 -8.33 2.17
N GLY A 22 -2.66 -7.91 1.07
CA GLY A 22 -2.07 -8.07 -0.27
C GLY A 22 -0.71 -7.37 -0.35
N VAL A 23 -0.64 -6.08 -0.05
CA VAL A 23 0.63 -5.34 -0.12
C VAL A 23 1.73 -5.99 0.74
N GLY A 24 1.39 -6.47 1.95
CA GLY A 24 2.31 -7.17 2.84
C GLY A 24 2.69 -8.57 2.36
N SER A 25 1.85 -9.26 1.59
CA SER A 25 2.22 -10.55 1.02
C SER A 25 3.26 -10.40 -0.09
N LEU A 26 3.13 -9.34 -0.90
CA LEU A 26 3.98 -9.12 -2.07
C LEU A 26 5.29 -8.40 -1.73
N PHE A 27 5.23 -7.16 -1.24
CA PHE A 27 6.39 -6.24 -1.29
C PHE A 27 7.62 -6.69 -0.48
N PRO A 28 7.48 -7.17 0.77
CA PRO A 28 8.63 -7.59 1.57
C PRO A 28 9.28 -8.89 1.07
N LEU A 29 8.54 -9.71 0.33
CA LEU A 29 8.99 -11.02 -0.17
C LEU A 29 9.36 -10.99 -1.66
N LEU A 30 8.95 -9.96 -2.40
CA LEU A 30 9.18 -9.83 -3.83
C LEU A 30 10.68 -9.75 -4.17
N SER A 31 11.46 -8.97 -3.41
CA SER A 31 12.92 -8.87 -3.62
C SER A 31 13.60 -10.23 -3.45
N VAL A 32 13.15 -11.03 -2.48
CA VAL A 32 13.65 -12.38 -2.22
C VAL A 32 13.21 -13.36 -3.31
N TYR A 33 11.99 -13.23 -3.84
CA TYR A 33 11.53 -14.03 -4.98
C TYR A 33 12.36 -13.75 -6.24
N LEU A 34 12.57 -12.47 -6.57
CA LEU A 34 13.32 -12.05 -7.75
C LEU A 34 14.78 -12.49 -7.69
N SER A 35 15.40 -12.46 -6.51
CA SER A 35 16.76 -12.98 -6.31
C SER A 35 16.80 -14.52 -6.36
N GLY A 36 15.94 -15.20 -5.59
CA GLY A 36 16.03 -16.65 -5.42
C GLY A 36 15.45 -17.49 -6.55
N THR A 37 14.41 -17.01 -7.24
CA THR A 37 13.72 -17.76 -8.31
C THR A 37 14.17 -17.30 -9.69
N GLU A 38 14.19 -15.99 -9.92
CA GLU A 38 14.54 -15.40 -11.22
C GLU A 38 16.05 -15.09 -11.36
N HIS A 39 16.84 -15.32 -10.30
CA HIS A 39 18.30 -15.14 -10.28
C HIS A 39 18.74 -13.73 -10.71
N LEU A 40 17.91 -12.72 -10.44
CA LEU A 40 18.21 -11.33 -10.76
C LEU A 40 19.26 -10.74 -9.80
N ASP A 41 20.08 -9.84 -10.29
CA ASP A 41 21.06 -9.13 -9.48
C ASP A 41 20.42 -8.01 -8.63
N GLY A 42 21.19 -7.47 -7.67
CA GLY A 42 20.71 -6.41 -6.78
C GLY A 42 20.35 -5.11 -7.51
N VAL A 43 20.93 -4.83 -8.68
CA VAL A 43 20.67 -3.64 -9.49
C VAL A 43 19.34 -3.77 -10.23
N GLN A 44 19.08 -4.93 -10.81
CA GLN A 44 17.84 -5.30 -11.48
C GLN A 44 16.67 -5.29 -10.49
N ILE A 45 16.85 -5.89 -9.31
CA ILE A 45 15.86 -5.87 -8.23
C ILE A 45 15.60 -4.43 -7.78
N GLY A 46 16.66 -3.65 -7.53
CA GLY A 46 16.55 -2.25 -7.15
C GLY A 46 15.78 -1.42 -8.18
N THR A 47 16.03 -1.67 -9.48
CA THR A 47 15.33 -1.00 -10.59
C THR A 47 13.85 -1.36 -10.59
N ILE A 48 13.50 -2.65 -10.48
CA ILE A 48 12.10 -3.12 -10.42
C ILE A 48 11.37 -2.49 -9.23
N MET A 49 11.99 -2.50 -8.05
CA MET A 49 11.37 -1.98 -6.83
C MET A 49 11.24 -0.44 -6.85
N SER A 50 12.13 0.26 -7.56
CA SER A 50 12.08 1.73 -7.74
C SER A 50 10.97 2.19 -8.69
N VAL A 51 10.49 1.32 -9.59
CA VAL A 51 9.35 1.63 -10.48
C VAL A 51 8.12 2.04 -9.67
N GLY A 52 7.87 1.38 -8.54
CA GLY A 52 6.72 1.67 -7.67
C GLY A 52 6.62 3.16 -7.30
N PRO A 53 7.58 3.69 -6.54
CA PRO A 53 7.62 5.12 -6.17
C PRO A 53 7.62 6.07 -7.36
N ILE A 54 8.35 5.76 -8.43
CA ILE A 54 8.41 6.61 -9.63
C ILE A 54 7.02 6.73 -10.26
N MET A 55 6.33 5.60 -10.47
CA MET A 55 4.98 5.62 -11.03
C MET A 55 3.99 6.30 -10.08
N MET A 56 4.13 6.14 -8.76
CA MET A 56 3.27 6.83 -7.80
C MET A 56 3.35 8.36 -7.92
N ILE A 57 4.51 8.94 -8.21
CA ILE A 57 4.64 10.40 -8.39
C ILE A 57 3.72 10.93 -9.50
N PHE A 58 3.61 10.20 -10.62
CA PHE A 58 2.86 10.65 -11.79
C PHE A 58 1.41 10.16 -11.81
N PHE A 59 1.18 8.91 -11.42
CA PHE A 59 -0.13 8.27 -11.54
C PHE A 59 -1.04 8.53 -10.34
N GLN A 60 -0.49 8.81 -9.15
CA GLN A 60 -1.31 9.13 -7.98
C GLN A 60 -2.18 10.40 -8.21
N PRO A 61 -1.64 11.53 -8.75
CA PRO A 61 -2.48 12.68 -9.12
C PRO A 61 -3.42 12.36 -10.29
N LEU A 62 -2.96 11.59 -11.27
CA LEU A 62 -3.74 11.23 -12.47
C LEU A 62 -5.01 10.44 -12.09
N TRP A 63 -4.89 9.46 -11.20
CA TRP A 63 -6.04 8.72 -10.67
C TRP A 63 -6.99 9.60 -9.85
N GLY A 64 -6.45 10.60 -9.13
CA GLY A 64 -7.27 11.64 -8.49
C GLY A 64 -8.15 12.39 -9.50
N ILE A 65 -7.56 12.88 -10.59
CA ILE A 65 -8.27 13.55 -11.68
C ILE A 65 -9.30 12.62 -12.33
N ILE A 66 -8.95 11.35 -12.58
CA ILE A 66 -9.89 10.36 -13.15
C ILE A 66 -11.10 10.16 -12.22
N CYS A 67 -10.87 10.03 -10.91
CA CYS A 67 -11.95 9.94 -9.92
C CYS A 67 -12.87 11.17 -9.96
N ASP A 68 -12.29 12.36 -10.12
CA ASP A 68 -13.03 13.62 -10.19
C ASP A 68 -13.86 13.75 -11.47
N ILE A 69 -13.30 13.38 -12.62
CA ILE A 69 -14.00 13.41 -13.92
C ILE A 69 -15.12 12.36 -13.96
N THR A 70 -14.83 11.13 -13.53
CA THR A 70 -15.78 10.01 -13.58
C THR A 70 -16.89 10.12 -12.55
N ASN A 71 -16.72 10.96 -11.52
CA ASN A 71 -17.63 11.06 -10.36
C ASN A 71 -17.95 9.70 -9.70
N ALA A 72 -17.05 8.72 -9.87
CA ALA A 72 -17.25 7.34 -9.42
C ALA A 72 -15.96 6.77 -8.80
N PRO A 73 -15.44 7.39 -7.72
CA PRO A 73 -14.17 6.99 -7.11
C PRO A 73 -14.17 5.54 -6.63
N THR A 74 -15.33 5.01 -6.20
CA THR A 74 -15.47 3.59 -5.82
C THR A 74 -15.32 2.64 -6.99
N LYS A 75 -15.84 3.00 -8.19
CA LYS A 75 -15.69 2.17 -9.39
C LYS A 75 -14.25 2.16 -9.89
N VAL A 76 -13.59 3.33 -9.86
CA VAL A 76 -12.17 3.46 -10.20
C VAL A 76 -11.35 2.61 -9.24
N LEU A 77 -11.57 2.75 -7.93
CA LEU A 77 -10.90 1.95 -6.91
C LEU A 77 -11.09 0.44 -7.12
N THR A 78 -12.32 -0.03 -7.34
CA THR A 78 -12.58 -1.46 -7.61
C THR A 78 -11.83 -1.93 -8.85
N GLY A 79 -11.90 -1.18 -9.96
CA GLY A 79 -11.23 -1.53 -11.21
C GLY A 79 -9.72 -1.60 -11.07
N THR A 80 -9.10 -0.55 -10.51
CA THR A 80 -7.65 -0.50 -10.31
C THR A 80 -7.15 -1.61 -9.39
N THR A 81 -7.92 -1.93 -8.34
CA THR A 81 -7.58 -2.97 -7.36
C THR A 81 -7.57 -4.37 -7.99
N VAL A 82 -8.62 -4.72 -8.76
CA VAL A 82 -8.67 -6.02 -9.46
C VAL A 82 -7.55 -6.13 -10.49
N ILE A 83 -7.37 -5.08 -11.29
CA ILE A 83 -6.39 -5.09 -12.37
C ILE A 83 -4.97 -5.23 -11.81
N ALA A 84 -4.64 -4.52 -10.73
CA ALA A 84 -3.36 -4.68 -10.03
C ALA A 84 -3.14 -6.13 -9.57
N GLY A 85 -4.17 -6.76 -8.99
CA GLY A 85 -4.12 -8.16 -8.57
C GLY A 85 -3.87 -9.13 -9.73
N VAL A 86 -4.56 -8.92 -10.87
CA VAL A 86 -4.42 -9.77 -12.07
C VAL A 86 -3.01 -9.66 -12.66
N PHE A 87 -2.45 -8.45 -12.74
CA PHE A 87 -1.08 -8.27 -13.25
C PHE A 87 -0.02 -8.98 -12.40
N ALA A 88 -0.27 -9.23 -11.11
CA ALA A 88 0.66 -9.99 -10.27
C ALA A 88 0.87 -11.43 -10.74
N LEU A 89 -0.10 -12.03 -11.45
CA LEU A 89 0.09 -13.33 -12.10
C LEU A 89 1.16 -13.29 -13.20
N GLY A 90 1.42 -12.11 -13.79
CA GLY A 90 2.48 -11.90 -14.77
C GLY A 90 3.87 -12.24 -14.22
N TYR A 91 4.12 -12.05 -12.92
CA TYR A 91 5.38 -12.46 -12.28
C TYR A 91 5.60 -13.97 -12.24
N ILE A 92 4.52 -14.77 -12.36
CA ILE A 92 4.60 -16.23 -12.42
C ILE A 92 4.78 -16.68 -13.87
N MET A 93 4.19 -15.95 -14.83
CA MET A 93 4.15 -16.34 -16.23
C MET A 93 5.41 -15.95 -17.01
N PHE A 94 6.07 -14.86 -16.61
CA PHE A 94 7.20 -14.31 -17.34
C PHE A 94 8.50 -14.44 -16.54
N HIS A 95 9.54 -14.95 -17.19
CA HIS A 95 10.89 -15.10 -16.62
C HIS A 95 11.90 -14.11 -17.21
N GLN A 96 11.51 -13.36 -18.24
CA GLN A 96 12.38 -12.36 -18.86
C GLN A 96 12.36 -11.07 -18.05
N TYR A 97 13.54 -10.54 -17.72
CA TYR A 97 13.70 -9.30 -16.94
C TYR A 97 12.81 -8.14 -17.44
N ILE A 98 12.77 -7.91 -18.75
CA ILE A 98 12.00 -6.82 -19.36
C ILE A 98 10.49 -7.00 -19.15
N LEU A 99 9.99 -8.24 -19.23
CA LEU A 99 8.59 -8.55 -19.02
C LEU A 99 8.22 -8.43 -17.53
N ILE A 100 9.09 -8.87 -16.63
CA ILE A 100 8.96 -8.68 -15.18
C ILE A 100 8.91 -7.19 -14.83
N LEU A 101 9.78 -6.39 -15.44
CA LEU A 101 9.79 -4.94 -15.27
C LEU A 101 8.48 -4.31 -15.78
N LEU A 102 7.97 -4.75 -16.92
CA LEU A 102 6.69 -4.27 -17.45
C LEU A 102 5.51 -4.64 -16.53
N VAL A 103 5.51 -5.85 -15.98
CA VAL A 103 4.55 -6.27 -14.95
C VAL A 103 4.62 -5.36 -13.73
N ALA A 104 5.83 -5.03 -13.25
CA ALA A 104 6.03 -4.12 -12.14
C ALA A 104 5.47 -2.71 -12.43
N VAL A 105 5.69 -2.18 -13.64
CA VAL A 105 5.14 -0.90 -14.10
C VAL A 105 3.61 -0.95 -14.09
N CYS A 106 3.01 -1.98 -14.68
CA CYS A 106 1.55 -2.13 -14.70
C CYS A 106 0.98 -2.17 -13.27
N ILE A 107 1.53 -3.02 -12.40
CA ILE A 107 1.09 -3.10 -11.00
C ILE A 107 1.22 -1.76 -10.32
N ALA A 108 2.36 -1.06 -10.45
CA ALA A 108 2.59 0.23 -9.83
C ALA A 108 1.59 1.30 -10.28
N ILE A 109 1.26 1.34 -11.58
CA ILE A 109 0.27 2.26 -12.14
C ILE A 109 -1.08 2.04 -11.46
N PHE A 110 -1.61 0.82 -11.44
CA PHE A 110 -2.94 0.54 -10.90
C PHE A 110 -2.97 0.58 -9.36
N GLN A 111 -1.90 0.13 -8.71
CA GLN A 111 -1.79 0.15 -7.26
C GLN A 111 -1.70 1.57 -6.70
N SER A 112 -1.10 2.51 -7.44
CA SER A 112 -0.98 3.91 -7.01
C SER A 112 -2.33 4.59 -6.72
N ALA A 113 -3.44 4.08 -7.28
CA ALA A 113 -4.78 4.57 -7.00
C ALA A 113 -5.35 4.07 -5.66
N ILE A 114 -4.90 2.91 -5.18
CA ILE A 114 -5.60 2.18 -4.12
C ILE A 114 -5.62 2.98 -2.81
N ILE A 115 -4.43 3.32 -2.29
CA ILE A 115 -4.26 4.04 -1.04
C ILE A 115 -4.88 5.45 -1.06
N PRO A 116 -4.55 6.35 -2.02
CA PRO A 116 -5.07 7.72 -1.98
C PRO A 116 -6.59 7.78 -2.17
N VAL A 117 -7.16 6.94 -3.04
CA VAL A 117 -8.61 6.95 -3.30
C VAL A 117 -9.34 6.35 -2.10
N SER A 118 -8.85 5.24 -1.53
CA SER A 118 -9.44 4.69 -0.31
C SER A 118 -9.38 5.69 0.85
N ASP A 119 -8.21 6.30 1.07
CA ASP A 119 -7.99 7.26 2.14
C ASP A 119 -8.89 8.49 1.97
N SER A 120 -9.04 8.99 0.74
CA SER A 120 -9.94 10.12 0.45
C SER A 120 -11.41 9.81 0.74
N ILE A 121 -11.91 8.62 0.34
CA ILE A 121 -13.30 8.23 0.60
C ILE A 121 -13.52 8.02 2.10
N SER A 122 -12.60 7.31 2.75
CA SER A 122 -12.68 7.00 4.18
C SER A 122 -12.60 8.25 5.03
N LEU A 123 -11.65 9.16 4.78
CA LEU A 123 -11.52 10.43 5.51
C LEU A 123 -12.80 11.28 5.41
N LYS A 124 -13.34 11.42 4.20
CA LYS A 124 -14.57 12.20 3.96
C LYS A 124 -15.77 11.60 4.71
N TYR A 125 -15.90 10.28 4.69
CA TYR A 125 -16.96 9.59 5.43
C TYR A 125 -16.77 9.72 6.94
N THR A 126 -15.56 9.46 7.46
CA THR A 126 -15.27 9.53 8.89
C THR A 126 -15.43 10.93 9.46
N SER A 127 -15.12 11.97 8.67
CA SER A 127 -15.36 13.36 9.04
C SER A 127 -16.86 13.65 9.21
N LYS A 128 -17.71 13.19 8.27
CA LYS A 128 -19.18 13.33 8.37
C LYS A 128 -19.76 12.61 9.58
N VAL A 129 -19.22 11.46 9.94
CA VAL A 129 -19.75 10.64 11.04
C VAL A 129 -19.00 10.82 12.36
N ASN A 130 -18.09 11.80 12.43
CA ASN A 130 -17.22 12.10 13.58
C ASN A 130 -16.57 10.84 14.17
N TYR A 131 -15.93 10.05 13.32
CA TYR A 131 -15.20 8.82 13.69
C TYR A 131 -13.70 9.01 13.45
N ASN A 132 -12.87 8.33 14.25
CA ASN A 132 -11.42 8.44 14.12
C ASN A 132 -10.95 7.62 12.90
N TYR A 133 -10.46 8.31 11.86
CA TYR A 133 -9.85 7.69 10.68
C TYR A 133 -8.68 6.75 11.03
N GLY A 134 -7.90 7.09 12.07
CA GLY A 134 -6.80 6.26 12.55
C GLY A 134 -7.25 4.84 12.90
N ASN A 135 -8.46 4.65 13.44
CA ASN A 135 -8.99 3.32 13.74
C ASN A 135 -9.28 2.48 12.50
N ILE A 136 -9.56 3.10 11.35
CA ILE A 136 -9.70 2.39 10.08
C ILE A 136 -8.31 2.03 9.56
N ARG A 137 -7.37 2.97 9.61
CA ARG A 137 -5.99 2.78 9.11
C ARG A 137 -5.21 1.72 9.89
N LEU A 138 -5.44 1.59 11.21
CA LEU A 138 -4.81 0.57 12.06
C LEU A 138 -5.07 -0.87 11.57
N PHE A 139 -6.25 -1.14 10.98
CA PHE A 139 -6.53 -2.45 10.38
C PHE A 139 -5.64 -2.73 9.17
N GLY A 140 -5.17 -1.70 8.48
CA GLY A 140 -4.18 -1.82 7.41
C GLY A 140 -2.83 -2.32 7.93
N SER A 141 -2.27 -1.67 8.96
CA SER A 141 -1.01 -2.13 9.58
C SER A 141 -1.13 -3.55 10.12
N LEU A 142 -2.27 -3.89 10.73
CA LEU A 142 -2.55 -5.26 11.20
C LEU A 142 -2.57 -6.25 10.02
N GLY A 143 -3.25 -5.93 8.93
CA GLY A 143 -3.28 -6.75 7.72
C GLY A 143 -1.90 -6.98 7.12
N PHE A 144 -1.07 -5.94 7.06
CA PHE A 144 0.31 -6.03 6.58
C PHE A 144 1.15 -6.98 7.43
N GLY A 145 1.17 -6.80 8.76
CA GLY A 145 1.96 -7.65 9.67
C GLY A 145 1.54 -9.12 9.63
N ILE A 146 0.23 -9.39 9.62
CA ILE A 146 -0.30 -10.75 9.50
C ILE A 146 0.10 -11.37 8.15
N ALA A 147 0.01 -10.62 7.05
CA ALA A 147 0.35 -11.12 5.73
C ALA A 147 1.82 -11.52 5.62
N VAL A 148 2.73 -10.65 6.05
CA VAL A 148 4.17 -10.91 5.95
C VAL A 148 4.53 -12.17 6.76
N PHE A 149 3.94 -12.33 7.94
CA PHE A 149 4.14 -13.52 8.76
C PHE A 149 3.59 -14.80 8.12
N ILE A 150 2.32 -14.81 7.72
CA ILE A 150 1.68 -16.00 7.14
C ILE A 150 2.35 -16.37 5.83
N MET A 151 2.60 -15.39 4.96
CA MET A 151 3.17 -15.64 3.63
C MET A 151 4.65 -15.98 3.71
N GLY A 152 5.40 -15.41 4.66
CA GLY A 152 6.77 -15.84 4.94
C GLY A 152 6.83 -17.33 5.27
N ARG A 153 5.92 -17.82 6.13
CA ARG A 153 5.84 -19.24 6.49
C ARG A 153 5.34 -20.13 5.36
N LEU A 154 4.29 -19.69 4.66
CA LEU A 154 3.73 -20.49 3.55
C LEU A 154 4.65 -20.55 2.33
N SER A 155 5.54 -19.57 2.15
CA SER A 155 6.53 -19.56 1.07
C SER A 155 7.57 -20.67 1.20
N GLU A 156 7.73 -21.26 2.39
CA GLU A 156 8.59 -22.44 2.64
C GLU A 156 7.84 -23.77 2.46
N GLY A 157 6.52 -23.73 2.29
CA GLY A 157 5.69 -24.92 2.09
C GLY A 157 5.69 -25.44 0.65
N PHE A 158 4.87 -26.45 0.38
CA PHE A 158 4.80 -27.15 -0.92
C PHE A 158 4.52 -26.27 -2.14
N ILE A 159 3.88 -25.11 -1.97
CA ILE A 159 3.53 -24.17 -3.05
C ILE A 159 4.74 -23.27 -3.42
N GLY A 160 5.72 -23.17 -2.52
CA GLY A 160 6.89 -22.31 -2.69
C GLY A 160 6.54 -20.81 -2.67
N PRO A 161 7.47 -19.95 -3.12
CA PRO A 161 7.32 -18.50 -3.01
C PRO A 161 6.30 -17.92 -3.99
N LYS A 162 5.77 -18.72 -4.93
CA LYS A 162 4.68 -18.30 -5.84
C LYS A 162 3.38 -17.98 -5.10
N ILE A 163 3.21 -18.48 -3.87
CA ILE A 163 2.01 -18.24 -3.06
C ILE A 163 1.76 -16.75 -2.79
N ILE A 164 2.82 -15.93 -2.77
CA ILE A 164 2.71 -14.49 -2.52
C ILE A 164 1.84 -13.78 -3.57
N PHE A 165 1.94 -14.20 -4.83
CA PHE A 165 1.20 -13.59 -5.95
C PHE A 165 -0.27 -14.01 -5.94
N PHE A 166 -0.57 -15.28 -5.62
CA PHE A 166 -1.94 -15.75 -5.44
C PHE A 166 -2.61 -15.07 -4.25
N SER A 167 -1.89 -14.92 -3.14
CA SER A 167 -2.33 -14.18 -1.97
C SER A 167 -2.64 -12.73 -2.31
N PHE A 168 -1.73 -12.04 -3.02
CA PHE A 168 -1.93 -10.67 -3.51
C PHE A 168 -3.21 -10.55 -4.35
N LEU A 169 -3.40 -11.44 -5.34
CA LEU A 169 -4.58 -11.47 -6.19
C LEU A 169 -5.87 -11.68 -5.38
N ILE A 170 -5.92 -12.71 -4.54
CA ILE A 170 -7.13 -13.08 -3.78
C ILE A 170 -7.50 -11.94 -2.82
N SER A 171 -6.52 -11.38 -2.11
CA SER A 171 -6.75 -10.29 -1.18
C SER A 171 -7.23 -9.02 -1.90
N LEU A 172 -6.64 -8.67 -3.04
CA LEU A 172 -7.08 -7.52 -3.82
C LEU A 172 -8.46 -7.74 -4.46
N ALA A 173 -8.73 -8.93 -5.01
CA ALA A 173 -10.05 -9.26 -5.53
C ALA A 173 -11.12 -9.18 -4.44
N ALA A 174 -10.86 -9.74 -3.25
CA ALA A 174 -11.77 -9.63 -2.12
C ALA A 174 -11.96 -8.18 -1.66
N SER A 175 -10.88 -7.39 -1.60
CA SER A 175 -10.98 -5.96 -1.25
C SER A 175 -11.78 -5.17 -2.30
N SER A 176 -11.66 -5.50 -3.59
CA SER A 176 -12.39 -4.82 -4.65
C SER A 176 -13.90 -5.02 -4.56
N LEU A 177 -14.34 -6.20 -4.10
CA LEU A 177 -15.75 -6.49 -3.84
C LEU A 177 -16.28 -5.62 -2.69
N LEU A 178 -15.47 -5.45 -1.64
CA LEU A 178 -15.81 -4.57 -0.52
C LEU A 178 -15.81 -3.08 -0.90
N ALA A 179 -14.97 -2.67 -1.86
CA ALA A 179 -14.95 -1.31 -2.37
C ALA A 179 -16.26 -0.92 -3.07
N LEU A 180 -17.04 -1.88 -3.59
CA LEU A 180 -18.38 -1.61 -4.14
C LEU A 180 -19.38 -1.15 -3.08
N ASN A 181 -19.16 -1.55 -1.83
CA ASN A 181 -20.00 -1.18 -0.68
C ASN A 181 -19.56 0.15 -0.04
N PHE A 182 -18.54 0.83 -0.58
CA PHE A 182 -18.12 2.13 -0.07
C PHE A 182 -19.21 3.18 -0.33
N PRO A 183 -19.34 4.19 0.56
CA PRO A 183 -20.31 5.24 0.38
C PRO A 183 -20.02 5.98 -0.93
N LYS A 184 -21.08 6.21 -1.72
CA LYS A 184 -21.01 6.97 -2.96
C LYS A 184 -20.80 8.44 -2.64
N GLU A 185 -19.56 8.80 -2.36
CA GLU A 185 -19.15 10.19 -2.20
C GLU A 185 -18.86 10.78 -3.57
N LYS A 186 -19.56 11.86 -3.92
CA LYS A 186 -19.23 12.66 -5.09
C LYS A 186 -17.84 13.27 -4.91
N ALA A 187 -17.10 13.40 -6.00
CA ALA A 187 -15.84 14.13 -6.03
C ALA A 187 -16.00 15.52 -5.40
N ALA A 188 -14.97 16.00 -4.70
CA ALA A 188 -14.95 17.39 -4.25
C ALA A 188 -14.94 18.34 -5.46
N ALA A 189 -15.34 19.60 -5.26
CA ALA A 189 -15.48 20.58 -6.34
C ALA A 189 -14.23 20.68 -7.24
N LYS A 190 -14.42 21.05 -8.51
CA LYS A 190 -13.32 21.30 -9.47
C LYS A 190 -12.33 22.33 -8.89
N ILE A 191 -11.19 21.86 -8.41
CA ILE A 191 -10.07 22.71 -8.00
C ILE A 191 -9.10 22.79 -9.18
N ASP A 192 -8.58 23.98 -9.45
CA ASP A 192 -7.49 24.17 -10.39
C ASP A 192 -6.20 23.58 -9.80
N LEU A 193 -5.89 22.34 -10.20
CA LEU A 193 -4.74 21.59 -9.71
C LEU A 193 -3.41 22.33 -9.94
N LYS A 194 -3.29 23.04 -11.07
CA LYS A 194 -2.07 23.78 -11.44
C LYS A 194 -1.85 24.95 -10.48
N LYS A 195 -2.93 25.69 -10.19
CA LYS A 195 -2.89 26.79 -9.23
C LYS A 195 -2.58 26.30 -7.82
N GLY A 196 -3.22 25.21 -7.39
CA GLY A 196 -2.98 24.60 -6.07
C GLY A 196 -1.53 24.12 -5.88
N ILE A 197 -0.94 23.44 -6.87
CA ILE A 197 0.47 23.00 -6.80
C ILE A 197 1.40 24.22 -6.71
N LYS A 198 1.19 25.24 -7.54
CA LYS A 198 2.03 26.46 -7.54
C LYS A 198 1.98 27.19 -6.20
N GLU A 199 0.80 27.30 -5.60
CA GLU A 199 0.59 27.91 -4.29
C GLU A 199 1.29 27.12 -3.18
N LEU A 200 1.19 25.78 -3.23
CA LEU A 200 1.80 24.90 -2.24
C LEU A 200 3.34 24.99 -2.24
N PHE A 201 3.96 25.00 -3.42
CA PHE A 201 5.41 25.18 -3.57
C PHE A 201 5.90 26.61 -3.26
N SER A 202 5.00 27.60 -3.20
CA SER A 202 5.34 28.95 -2.77
C SER A 202 5.55 29.03 -1.24
N HIS A 203 5.05 28.06 -0.48
CA HIS A 203 5.25 27.98 0.97
C HIS A 203 6.58 27.30 1.34
N LYS A 204 7.57 28.09 1.77
CA LYS A 204 8.89 27.59 2.20
C LYS A 204 8.82 26.49 3.28
N LYS A 205 7.89 26.59 4.23
CA LYS A 205 7.67 25.58 5.28
C LYS A 205 7.20 24.24 4.69
N PHE A 206 6.37 24.27 3.66
CA PHE A 206 5.91 23.06 2.97
C PHE A 206 7.05 22.38 2.21
N VAL A 207 7.88 23.16 1.51
CA VAL A 207 9.07 22.62 0.81
C VAL A 207 10.05 22.00 1.79
N LEU A 208 10.33 22.66 2.92
CA LEU A 208 11.18 22.10 3.98
C LEU A 208 10.59 20.79 4.54
N PHE A 209 9.29 20.75 4.79
CA PHE A 209 8.59 19.54 5.22
C PHE A 209 8.74 18.40 4.21
N LEU A 210 8.65 18.69 2.91
CA LEU A 210 8.83 17.70 1.85
C LEU A 210 10.26 17.14 1.82
N ILE A 211 11.27 18.00 1.97
CA ILE A 211 12.68 17.59 2.03
C ILE A 211 12.93 16.68 3.24
N VAL A 212 12.46 17.08 4.42
CA VAL A 212 12.59 16.25 5.64
C VAL A 212 11.89 14.91 5.46
N THR A 213 10.67 14.91 4.89
CA THR A 213 9.93 13.68 4.59
C THR A 213 10.72 12.78 3.64
N PHE A 214 11.32 13.34 2.58
CA PHE A 214 12.15 12.59 1.64
C PHE A 214 13.37 11.97 2.31
N MET A 215 14.08 12.72 3.16
CA MET A 215 15.26 12.23 3.88
C MET A 215 14.94 11.11 4.88
N ILE A 216 13.71 11.07 5.40
CA ILE A 216 13.26 10.02 6.34
C ILE A 216 12.72 8.80 5.59
N PHE A 217 11.82 9.01 4.64
CA PHE A 217 11.12 7.91 3.95
C PHE A 217 11.97 7.24 2.88
N GLY A 218 12.92 7.94 2.26
CA GLY A 218 13.82 7.35 1.25
C GLY A 218 14.61 6.16 1.82
N PRO A 219 15.42 6.36 2.89
CA PRO A 219 16.14 5.28 3.56
C PRO A 219 15.20 4.22 4.14
N ASN A 220 14.04 4.62 4.69
CA ASN A 220 13.07 3.68 5.24
C ASN A 220 12.53 2.72 4.17
N LEU A 221 12.18 3.25 2.99
CA LEU A 221 11.70 2.43 1.88
C LEU A 221 12.80 1.52 1.35
N ALA A 222 14.03 2.04 1.19
CA ALA A 222 15.18 1.23 0.80
C ALA A 222 15.43 0.08 1.78
N ASN A 223 15.35 0.34 3.09
CA ASN A 223 15.41 -0.70 4.11
C ASN A 223 14.31 -1.74 3.90
N ASN A 224 13.04 -1.34 3.74
CA ASN A 224 11.94 -2.30 3.54
C ASN A 224 12.12 -3.18 2.28
N VAL A 225 12.74 -2.67 1.23
CA VAL A 225 13.00 -3.41 -0.02
C VAL A 225 14.13 -4.44 0.15
N TYR A 226 15.27 -4.02 0.72
CA TYR A 226 16.47 -4.85 0.80
C TYR A 226 16.56 -5.70 2.07
N PHE A 227 15.77 -5.42 3.09
CA PHE A 227 15.81 -6.16 4.35
C PHE A 227 15.52 -7.65 4.18
N GLY A 228 14.54 -8.00 3.35
CA GLY A 228 14.25 -9.40 3.05
C GLY A 228 15.43 -10.12 2.38
N LEU A 229 16.09 -9.44 1.43
CA LEU A 229 17.27 -9.97 0.73
C LEU A 229 18.45 -10.13 1.69
N PHE A 230 18.73 -9.12 2.52
CA PHE A 230 19.79 -9.15 3.52
C PHE A 230 19.63 -10.31 4.51
N VAL A 231 18.41 -10.53 5.02
CA VAL A 231 18.12 -11.66 5.90
C VAL A 231 18.35 -12.99 5.19
N LYS A 232 17.97 -13.10 3.91
CA LYS A 232 18.15 -14.33 3.13
C LYS A 232 19.63 -14.63 2.86
N GLU A 233 20.41 -13.63 2.47
CA GLU A 233 21.86 -13.76 2.22
C GLU A 233 22.64 -14.06 3.50
N SER A 234 22.16 -13.59 4.65
CA SER A 234 22.73 -13.90 5.97
C SER A 234 22.45 -15.33 6.47
N GLY A 235 21.86 -16.20 5.62
CA GLY A 235 21.48 -17.57 5.98
C GLY A 235 20.08 -17.69 6.61
N GLY A 236 19.29 -16.62 6.59
CA GLY A 236 17.92 -16.60 7.09
C GLY A 236 16.92 -17.30 6.16
N SER A 237 15.72 -17.53 6.69
CA SER A 237 14.63 -18.20 5.99
C SER A 237 13.48 -17.22 5.67
N TYR A 238 12.54 -17.60 4.80
CA TYR A 238 11.36 -16.76 4.51
C TYR A 238 10.49 -16.57 5.76
N SER A 239 10.39 -17.60 6.60
CA SER A 239 9.77 -17.53 7.93
C SER A 239 10.50 -16.52 8.83
N GLY A 240 11.83 -16.49 8.79
CA GLY A 240 12.64 -15.51 9.54
C GLY A 240 12.32 -14.06 9.16
N ILE A 241 12.20 -13.78 7.87
CA ILE A 241 11.76 -12.47 7.35
C ILE A 241 10.36 -12.14 7.86
N GLY A 242 9.45 -13.12 7.79
CA GLY A 242 8.09 -13.04 8.31
C GLY A 242 8.03 -12.61 9.78
N ILE A 243 8.83 -13.27 10.63
CA ILE A 243 8.91 -12.99 12.07
C ILE A 243 9.51 -11.60 12.33
N ALA A 244 10.57 -11.22 11.62
CA ALA A 244 11.21 -9.92 11.81
C ALA A 244 10.26 -8.75 11.50
N PHE A 245 9.53 -8.82 10.39
CA PHE A 245 8.50 -7.82 10.07
C PHE A 245 7.32 -7.86 11.04
N LEU A 246 6.91 -9.04 11.52
CA LEU A 246 5.86 -9.13 12.53
C LEU A 246 6.26 -8.41 13.82
N ILE A 247 7.49 -8.60 14.30
CA ILE A 247 8.01 -7.91 15.49
C ILE A 247 8.03 -6.39 15.26
N ALA A 248 8.44 -5.94 14.07
CA ALA A 248 8.44 -4.52 13.71
C ALA A 248 7.02 -3.92 13.77
N VAL A 249 6.03 -4.58 13.15
CA VAL A 249 4.63 -4.14 13.14
C VAL A 249 4.01 -4.19 14.55
N LEU A 250 4.27 -5.25 15.31
CA LEU A 250 3.81 -5.36 16.70
C LEU A 250 4.39 -4.26 17.59
N SER A 251 5.59 -3.77 17.30
CA SER A 251 6.20 -2.64 18.00
C SER A 251 5.62 -1.29 17.55
N GLU A 252 5.13 -1.20 16.31
CA GLU A 252 4.51 0.00 15.74
C GLU A 252 3.12 0.29 16.33
N VAL A 253 2.31 -0.76 16.58
CA VAL A 253 0.92 -0.61 17.08
C VAL A 253 0.83 0.12 18.44
N PRO A 254 1.63 -0.21 19.47
CA PRO A 254 1.69 0.55 20.72
C PRO A 254 2.12 2.00 20.49
N PHE A 255 3.12 2.21 19.63
CA PHE A 255 3.65 3.54 19.35
C PHE A 255 2.60 4.43 18.66
N MET A 256 1.86 3.91 17.69
CA MET A 256 0.75 4.62 17.04
C MET A 256 -0.37 4.98 18.03
N ARG A 257 -0.70 4.09 18.97
CA ARG A 257 -1.69 4.37 20.02
C ARG A 257 -1.23 5.47 20.98
N LEU A 258 0.05 5.47 21.36
CA LEU A 258 0.64 6.45 22.26
C LEU A 258 0.88 7.80 21.58
N ALA A 259 1.20 7.79 20.27
CA ALA A 259 1.50 8.99 19.49
C ALA A 259 0.34 10.01 19.52
N GLY A 260 -0.91 9.55 19.43
CA GLY A 260 -2.08 10.44 19.51
C GLY A 260 -2.17 11.18 20.85
N GLY A 261 -1.81 10.53 21.96
CA GLY A 261 -1.76 11.15 23.29
C GLY A 261 -0.55 12.09 23.44
N ALA A 262 0.61 11.68 22.92
CA ALA A 262 1.83 12.48 22.95
C ALA A 262 1.70 13.76 22.11
N ILE A 263 1.13 13.69 20.90
CA ILE A 263 0.88 14.86 20.05
C ILE A 263 -0.13 15.81 20.70
N ARG A 264 -1.15 15.30 21.40
CA ARG A 264 -2.11 16.17 22.09
C ARG A 264 -1.50 16.88 23.30
N LYS A 265 -0.46 16.30 23.92
CA LYS A 265 0.23 16.87 25.08
C LYS A 265 1.37 17.79 24.68
N TRP A 266 2.14 17.43 23.66
CA TRP A 266 3.42 18.06 23.28
C TRP A 266 3.44 18.59 21.83
N GLY A 267 2.38 18.39 21.07
CA GLY A 267 2.26 18.92 19.71
C GLY A 267 2.08 20.42 19.73
N LEU A 268 2.66 21.08 18.72
CA LEU A 268 2.41 22.50 18.46
C LEU A 268 0.92 22.71 18.16
N PRO A 269 0.31 23.79 18.70
CA PRO A 269 -1.12 24.10 18.56
C PRO A 269 -1.55 24.31 17.11
#